data_AF-A0A2E0YUI4-F1
#
_entry.id   AF-A0A2E0YUI4-F1
#
_cell.length_a   1.000
_cell.length_b   1.000
_cell.length_c   1.000
_cell.angle_alpha   90.00
_cell.angle_beta   90.00
_cell.angle_gamma   90.00
#
_symmetry.space_group_name_H-M   'P 1'
#
loop_
_entity.id
_entity.type
_entity.pdbx_description
1 polymer ?
#
loop_
_entity_poly.entity_id
_entity_poly.type
_entity_poly.pdbx_seq_one_letter_code
_entity_poly.pdbx_strand_id
1 'polypeptide(L)'
;QPSNGSVRRFVDCPFAWRKHRCLFLPSNQTFPRDLDVKDGPGYEFEVDESRQKYCGRVIVSFHNKVQNLIRNASTVLHKCYVAEVLESAYKDDEFPGYDEVDLAWQDLARVIDNKVWKSALENQKGVYLISDQSNGKQYVGSAYGEQMLHGRWSRYVNNYHGGNVELMTLDDNHIRTQFRYSILETYRSTTADDLILRRENWWKRVLQTREFGYNKN
;
A
#
# COMPACT_ATOMS: atom_id res chain seq x y z
N GLN A 1 42.75 -6.61 4.77
CA GLN A 1 41.48 -6.63 4.02
C GLN A 1 40.47 -7.46 4.81
N PRO A 2 39.42 -6.89 5.42
CA PRO A 2 38.38 -7.70 6.03
C PRO A 2 37.29 -8.05 5.00
N SER A 3 36.99 -9.34 4.97
CA SER A 3 35.99 -10.08 4.21
C SER A 3 34.63 -9.40 4.02
N ASN A 4 34.12 -9.48 2.78
CA ASN A 4 32.73 -9.20 2.37
C ASN A 4 31.72 -10.00 3.21
N GLY A 5 31.22 -9.43 4.30
CA GLY A 5 29.94 -9.86 4.88
C GLY A 5 28.82 -8.94 4.42
N SER A 6 27.66 -9.50 4.11
CA SER A 6 26.50 -8.70 3.68
C SER A 6 25.96 -7.89 4.86
N VAL A 7 26.07 -6.57 4.78
CA VAL A 7 25.31 -5.65 5.66
C VAL A 7 23.85 -5.74 5.23
N ARG A 8 22.96 -6.06 6.17
CA ARG A 8 21.53 -6.13 5.91
C ARG A 8 20.80 -5.00 6.63
N ARG A 9 19.82 -4.43 5.96
CA ARG A 9 18.90 -3.42 6.48
C ARG A 9 17.52 -4.05 6.57
N PHE A 10 16.85 -3.87 7.70
CA PHE A 10 15.50 -4.35 7.93
C PHE A 10 14.66 -3.20 8.45
N VAL A 11 13.41 -3.12 8.04
CA VAL A 11 12.44 -2.23 8.67
C VAL A 11 11.85 -2.99 9.85
N ASP A 12 11.95 -2.42 11.04
CA ASP A 12 11.53 -3.01 12.28
C ASP A 12 10.48 -2.13 12.98
N CYS A 13 9.55 -2.78 13.67
CA CYS A 13 8.73 -2.15 14.71
C CYS A 13 9.35 -2.63 16.03
N PRO A 14 9.52 -1.77 17.05
CA PRO A 14 10.30 -2.08 18.23
C PRO A 14 9.98 -3.44 18.87
N PHE A 15 10.82 -4.42 18.53
CA PHE A 15 11.03 -5.78 19.01
C PHE A 15 9.89 -6.49 19.75
N ALA A 16 9.29 -7.45 19.04
CA ALA A 16 8.51 -8.55 19.61
C ALA A 16 9.41 -9.77 19.91
N TRP A 17 9.41 -10.23 21.16
CA TRP A 17 10.23 -11.36 21.62
C TRP A 17 9.44 -12.67 21.56
N ARG A 18 9.68 -13.49 20.52
CA ARG A 18 9.32 -14.92 20.54
C ARG A 18 10.49 -15.73 21.11
N LYS A 19 10.22 -16.61 22.09
CA LYS A 19 11.11 -17.67 22.65
C LYS A 19 12.39 -17.84 21.82
N HIS A 20 13.37 -16.97 22.09
CA HIS A 20 14.73 -17.09 21.56
C HIS A 20 14.89 -17.17 20.03
N ARG A 21 13.96 -16.66 19.21
CA ARG A 21 14.07 -16.64 17.73
C ARG A 21 13.40 -15.40 17.14
N CYS A 22 14.16 -14.60 16.41
CA CYS A 22 13.68 -13.48 15.61
C CYS A 22 13.19 -14.00 14.26
N LEU A 23 11.89 -13.92 14.04
CA LEU A 23 11.34 -13.60 12.74
C LEU A 23 11.16 -12.07 12.79
N PHE A 24 11.72 -11.31 11.83
CA PHE A 24 11.43 -9.88 11.71
C PHE A 24 9.93 -9.75 11.42
N LEU A 25 9.13 -9.54 12.46
CA LEU A 25 7.69 -9.34 12.38
C LEU A 25 7.38 -7.98 12.99
N PRO A 26 6.57 -7.14 12.31
CA PRO A 26 6.20 -5.86 12.84
C PRO A 26 5.10 -6.04 13.88
N SER A 27 5.39 -5.93 15.17
CA SER A 27 4.31 -5.75 16.15
C SER A 27 4.71 -4.87 17.34
N ASN A 28 3.77 -4.01 17.74
CA ASN A 28 3.82 -3.12 18.91
C ASN A 28 3.42 -3.87 20.20
N GLN A 29 3.61 -5.18 20.20
CA GLN A 29 3.09 -6.09 21.20
C GLN A 29 4.23 -6.57 22.10
N THR A 30 4.06 -6.41 23.41
CA THR A 30 4.87 -7.07 24.43
C THR A 30 4.22 -8.41 24.76
N PHE A 31 5.02 -9.44 25.02
CA PHE A 31 4.54 -10.79 25.35
C PHE A 31 4.86 -11.08 26.82
N PRO A 32 4.00 -10.66 27.76
CA PRO A 32 4.28 -10.79 29.19
C PRO A 32 4.25 -12.24 29.68
N ARG A 33 3.56 -13.16 28.98
CA ARG A 33 3.39 -14.55 29.44
C ARG A 33 3.26 -15.54 28.30
N ASP A 34 4.06 -16.62 28.38
CA ASP A 34 3.93 -17.80 27.52
C ASP A 34 3.00 -18.80 28.22
N LEU A 35 1.95 -19.23 27.53
CA LEU A 35 0.91 -20.10 28.09
C LEU A 35 1.21 -21.60 27.88
N ASP A 36 2.31 -21.94 27.19
CA ASP A 36 2.77 -23.32 26.91
C ASP A 36 1.68 -24.24 26.30
N VAL A 37 0.72 -23.63 25.58
CA VAL A 37 -0.37 -24.33 24.88
C VAL A 37 0.09 -24.72 23.48
N LYS A 38 -0.04 -26.01 23.13
CA LYS A 38 0.40 -26.55 21.82
C LYS A 38 -0.61 -26.36 20.68
N ASP A 39 -1.90 -26.17 21.01
CA ASP A 39 -3.01 -26.09 20.04
C ASP A 39 -3.90 -24.83 20.25
N GLY A 40 -3.27 -23.66 20.40
CA GLY A 40 -3.94 -22.37 20.55
C GLY A 40 -2.96 -21.19 20.51
N PRO A 41 -3.42 -19.92 20.56
CA PRO A 41 -2.52 -18.78 20.72
C PRO A 41 -1.83 -18.87 22.09
N GLY A 42 -0.62 -19.44 22.10
CA GLY A 42 0.14 -19.76 23.31
C GLY A 42 0.77 -18.56 24.03
N TYR A 43 0.20 -17.36 23.91
CA TYR A 43 0.71 -16.15 24.54
C TYR A 43 -0.38 -15.09 24.73
N GLU A 44 -0.26 -14.36 25.83
CA GLU A 44 -0.94 -13.08 26.01
C GLU A 44 -0.02 -11.97 25.48
N PHE A 45 -0.61 -10.94 24.87
CA PHE A 45 0.13 -9.77 24.44
C PHE A 45 -0.51 -8.48 24.97
N GLU A 46 0.34 -7.51 25.30
CA GLU A 46 -0.07 -6.16 25.64
C GLU A 46 0.46 -5.19 24.59
N VAL A 47 -0.31 -4.16 24.26
CA VAL A 47 0.12 -3.12 23.31
C VAL A 47 0.82 -2.02 24.09
N ASP A 48 2.08 -1.73 23.73
CA ASP A 48 2.80 -0.57 24.28
C ASP A 48 2.61 0.65 23.35
N GLU A 49 1.64 1.50 23.69
CA GLU A 49 1.30 2.71 22.93
C GLU A 49 2.50 3.67 22.78
N SER A 50 3.42 3.70 23.75
CA SER A 50 4.60 4.59 23.71
C SER A 50 5.55 4.28 22.55
N ARG A 51 5.47 3.05 22.03
CA ARG A 51 6.33 2.52 20.95
C ARG A 51 5.67 2.53 19.58
N GLN A 52 4.36 2.76 19.52
CA GLN A 52 3.59 2.74 18.29
C GLN A 52 4.14 3.74 17.25
N LYS A 53 4.65 4.90 17.71
CA LYS A 53 5.25 5.93 16.85
C LYS A 53 6.50 5.50 16.09
N TYR A 54 7.11 4.36 16.42
CA TYR A 54 8.31 3.83 15.77
C TYR A 54 8.01 2.62 14.88
N CYS A 55 6.80 2.09 14.94
CA CYS A 55 6.44 0.88 14.21
C CYS A 55 6.43 1.10 12.70
N GLY A 56 7.15 0.22 11.99
CA GLY A 56 7.38 0.35 10.56
C GLY A 56 8.31 1.50 10.18
N ARG A 57 8.85 2.27 11.13
CA ARG A 57 9.68 3.45 10.85
C ARG A 57 11.15 3.22 11.10
N VAL A 58 11.51 2.32 12.00
CA VAL A 58 12.91 2.13 12.41
C VAL A 58 13.59 1.17 11.46
N ILE A 59 14.65 1.61 10.79
CA ILE A 59 15.52 0.72 10.00
C ILE A 59 16.67 0.27 10.89
N VAL A 60 16.78 -1.05 11.11
CA VAL A 60 17.85 -1.67 11.88
C VAL A 60 18.87 -2.29 10.92
N SER A 61 20.16 -2.02 11.17
CA SER A 61 21.24 -2.67 10.44
C SER A 61 21.94 -3.71 11.31
N PHE A 62 22.21 -4.86 10.68
CA PHE A 62 22.94 -5.96 11.28
C PHE A 62 23.82 -6.64 10.23
N HIS A 63 25.06 -6.95 10.62
CA HIS A 63 26.00 -7.67 9.78
C HIS A 63 25.95 -9.16 10.09
N ASN A 64 25.27 -9.93 9.26
CA ASN A 64 25.16 -11.37 9.45
C ASN A 64 26.35 -12.10 8.81
N LYS A 65 27.07 -12.87 9.62
CA LYS A 65 28.25 -13.64 9.19
C LYS A 65 27.94 -15.09 8.79
N VAL A 66 26.69 -15.53 8.88
CA VAL A 66 26.30 -16.93 8.57
C VAL A 66 25.09 -16.99 7.66
N GLN A 67 24.88 -18.14 7.03
CA GLN A 67 23.84 -18.38 6.03
C GLN A 67 22.42 -18.50 6.62
N ASN A 68 22.28 -18.96 7.86
CA ASN A 68 20.98 -19.07 8.54
C ASN A 68 20.35 -17.68 8.79
N LEU A 69 19.11 -17.53 8.31
CA LEU A 69 18.34 -16.29 8.35
C LEU A 69 17.62 -16.06 9.69
N ILE A 70 17.23 -17.12 10.38
CA ILE A 70 16.55 -17.05 11.67
C ILE A 70 17.61 -17.09 12.79
N ARG A 71 17.64 -16.06 13.62
CA ARG A 71 18.61 -15.91 14.73
C ARG A 71 17.90 -15.75 16.05
N ASN A 72 18.53 -16.20 17.13
CA ASN A 72 18.07 -15.85 18.46
C ASN A 72 18.34 -14.37 18.74
N ALA A 73 17.30 -13.60 19.02
CA ALA A 73 17.39 -12.16 19.24
C ALA A 73 18.41 -11.80 20.33
N SER A 74 18.42 -12.53 21.46
CA SER A 74 19.35 -12.24 22.57
C SER A 74 20.83 -12.35 22.16
N THR A 75 21.13 -13.19 21.16
CA THR A 75 22.50 -13.42 20.69
C THR A 75 22.99 -12.37 19.69
N VAL A 76 22.09 -11.61 19.07
CA VAL A 76 22.42 -10.65 18.01
C VAL A 76 22.06 -9.21 18.36
N LEU A 77 21.22 -8.96 19.36
CA LEU A 77 20.72 -7.62 19.70
C LEU A 77 21.84 -6.60 19.91
N HIS A 78 22.88 -6.97 20.66
CA HIS A 78 24.03 -6.11 20.93
C HIS A 78 24.88 -5.78 19.69
N LYS A 79 24.60 -6.43 18.55
CA LYS A 79 25.25 -6.21 17.25
C LYS A 79 24.34 -5.45 16.28
N CYS A 80 23.10 -5.22 16.64
CA CYS A 80 22.15 -4.42 15.87
C CYS A 80 22.29 -2.95 16.26
N TYR A 81 22.16 -2.06 15.28
CA TYR A 81 22.04 -0.62 15.54
C TYR A 81 20.95 -0.01 14.66
N VAL A 82 20.36 1.06 15.15
CA VAL A 82 19.39 1.85 14.38
C VAL A 82 20.17 2.60 13.30
N ALA A 83 19.90 2.28 12.04
CA ALA A 83 20.49 2.95 10.90
C ALA A 83 19.73 4.22 10.53
N GLU A 84 18.40 4.20 10.62
CA GLU A 84 17.52 5.29 10.22
C GLU A 84 16.17 5.19 10.93
N VAL A 85 15.49 6.32 11.12
CA VAL A 85 14.08 6.37 11.53
C VAL A 85 13.32 7.18 10.49
N LEU A 86 12.44 6.52 9.74
CA LEU A 86 11.63 7.11 8.68
C LEU A 86 10.66 8.15 9.24
N GLU A 87 10.29 9.14 8.46
CA GLU A 87 9.27 10.14 8.84
C GLU A 87 7.87 9.53 8.95
N SER A 88 7.58 8.49 8.16
CA SER A 88 6.34 7.73 8.15
C SER A 88 6.60 6.22 8.10
N ALA A 89 5.63 5.41 8.54
CA ALA A 89 5.78 3.97 8.54
C ALA A 89 6.01 3.46 7.11
N TYR A 90 7.01 2.60 6.95
CA TYR A 90 7.30 1.86 5.74
C TYR A 90 6.03 1.14 5.30
N LYS A 91 5.54 1.53 4.14
CA LYS A 91 4.53 0.80 3.40
C LYS A 91 5.27 0.12 2.26
N ASP A 92 4.97 -1.15 2.07
CA ASP A 92 5.52 -1.88 0.94
C ASP A 92 4.99 -1.26 -0.35
N ASP A 93 5.89 -0.73 -1.17
CA ASP A 93 5.57 -0.14 -2.48
C ASP A 93 5.63 -1.17 -3.60
N GLU A 94 5.71 -2.44 -3.24
CA GLU A 94 5.48 -3.53 -4.17
C GLU A 94 4.10 -3.41 -4.82
N PHE A 95 4.06 -3.70 -6.12
CA PHE A 95 2.82 -3.69 -6.87
C PHE A 95 2.06 -5.00 -6.57
N PRO A 96 0.87 -4.94 -5.94
CA PRO A 96 0.17 -6.14 -5.46
C PRO A 96 -0.45 -6.97 -6.59
N GLY A 97 -0.46 -6.45 -7.82
CA GLY A 97 -1.25 -6.96 -8.93
C GLY A 97 -2.53 -6.16 -9.11
N TYR A 98 -3.09 -6.17 -10.33
CA TYR A 98 -4.21 -5.29 -10.69
C TYR A 98 -5.48 -5.55 -9.86
N ASP A 99 -5.74 -6.81 -9.52
CA ASP A 99 -6.96 -7.24 -8.83
C ASP A 99 -6.96 -6.89 -7.34
N GLU A 100 -5.79 -6.58 -6.77
CA GLU A 100 -5.60 -6.22 -5.36
C GLU A 100 -5.26 -4.74 -5.17
N VAL A 101 -5.36 -3.92 -6.22
CA VAL A 101 -5.13 -2.48 -6.09
C VAL A 101 -6.28 -1.82 -5.33
N ASP A 102 -5.98 -1.33 -4.13
CA ASP A 102 -6.84 -0.45 -3.34
C ASP A 102 -5.99 0.57 -2.57
N LEU A 103 -5.91 1.79 -3.09
CA LEU A 103 -5.00 2.84 -2.58
C LEU A 103 -5.77 4.05 -2.07
N ALA A 104 -5.37 4.56 -0.90
CA ALA A 104 -5.70 5.92 -0.52
C ALA A 104 -4.98 6.93 -1.44
N TRP A 105 -5.50 8.14 -1.57
CA TRP A 105 -4.88 9.17 -2.43
C TRP A 105 -3.40 9.41 -2.11
N GLN A 106 -3.00 9.44 -0.82
CA GLN A 106 -1.60 9.64 -0.44
C GLN A 106 -0.71 8.48 -0.92
N ASP A 107 -1.24 7.25 -0.87
CA ASP A 107 -0.51 6.07 -1.33
C ASP A 107 -0.40 6.09 -2.85
N LEU A 108 -1.47 6.44 -3.56
CA LEU A 108 -1.44 6.64 -5.01
C LEU A 108 -0.39 7.69 -5.41
N ALA A 109 -0.40 8.86 -4.78
CA ALA A 109 0.56 9.93 -5.06
C ALA A 109 2.01 9.52 -4.83
N ARG A 110 2.24 8.63 -3.86
CA ARG A 110 3.57 8.11 -3.54
C ARG A 110 4.05 7.05 -4.52
N VAL A 111 3.17 6.16 -4.98
CA VAL A 111 3.55 5.04 -5.85
C VAL A 111 3.45 5.35 -7.35
N ILE A 112 2.72 6.39 -7.76
CA ILE A 112 2.46 6.64 -9.20
C ILE A 112 3.75 6.82 -10.02
N ASP A 113 4.79 7.44 -9.44
CA ASP A 113 6.09 7.66 -10.08
C ASP A 113 7.09 6.53 -9.81
N ASN A 114 6.72 5.52 -9.00
CA ASN A 114 7.56 4.34 -8.79
C ASN A 114 7.68 3.57 -10.11
N LYS A 115 8.91 3.17 -10.48
CA LYS A 115 9.20 2.49 -11.75
C LYS A 115 8.36 1.23 -11.98
N VAL A 116 8.11 0.43 -10.94
CA VAL A 116 7.33 -0.81 -11.03
C VAL A 116 5.86 -0.49 -11.31
N TRP A 117 5.28 0.41 -10.53
CA TRP A 117 3.89 0.88 -10.69
C TRP A 117 3.67 1.55 -12.03
N LYS A 118 4.55 2.47 -12.42
CA LYS A 118 4.50 3.13 -13.72
C LYS A 118 4.51 2.12 -14.84
N SER A 119 5.47 1.18 -14.84
CA SER A 119 5.55 0.15 -15.89
C SER A 119 4.31 -0.75 -15.95
N ALA A 120 3.69 -1.05 -14.80
CA ALA A 120 2.46 -1.84 -14.73
C ALA A 120 1.26 -1.07 -15.30
N LEU A 121 1.11 0.21 -14.96
CA LEU A 121 -0.07 1.00 -15.31
C LEU A 121 0.00 1.69 -16.68
N GLU A 122 1.19 1.98 -17.20
CA GLU A 122 1.39 2.77 -18.44
C GLU A 122 0.95 2.02 -19.71
N ASN A 123 0.93 0.69 -19.68
CA ASN A 123 0.56 -0.17 -20.82
C ASN A 123 -0.78 -0.88 -20.66
N GLN A 124 -1.57 -0.53 -19.65
CA GLN A 124 -2.85 -1.18 -19.36
C GLN A 124 -4.00 -0.21 -19.47
N LYS A 125 -4.89 -0.49 -20.41
CA LYS A 125 -6.23 0.10 -20.44
C LYS A 125 -7.03 -0.45 -19.27
N GLY A 126 -8.03 0.28 -18.81
CA GLY A 126 -8.85 -0.23 -17.73
C GLY A 126 -10.08 0.59 -17.40
N VAL A 127 -10.94 -0.03 -16.61
CA VAL A 127 -12.02 0.63 -15.88
C VAL A 127 -11.63 0.60 -14.41
N TYR A 128 -11.74 1.74 -13.76
CA TYR A 128 -11.35 1.92 -12.36
C TYR A 128 -12.51 2.52 -11.56
N LEU A 129 -12.43 2.34 -10.25
CA LEU A 129 -13.37 2.86 -9.27
C LEU A 129 -12.65 3.83 -8.33
N ILE A 130 -13.26 4.98 -8.09
CA ILE A 130 -12.90 5.87 -7.00
C ILE A 130 -14.04 5.86 -6.00
N SER A 131 -13.75 5.54 -4.75
CA SER A 131 -14.74 5.44 -3.68
C SER A 131 -14.46 6.48 -2.61
N ASP A 132 -15.49 7.23 -2.20
CA ASP A 132 -15.42 8.18 -1.10
C ASP A 132 -15.88 7.52 0.20
N GLN A 133 -14.96 7.37 1.14
CA GLN A 133 -15.21 6.70 2.41
C GLN A 133 -16.12 7.49 3.34
N SER A 134 -16.28 8.81 3.15
CA SER A 134 -17.05 9.65 4.06
C SER A 134 -18.56 9.52 3.84
N ASN A 135 -18.99 9.17 2.64
CA ASN A 135 -20.40 9.17 2.23
C ASN A 135 -20.80 7.97 1.36
N GLY A 136 -19.85 7.10 1.00
CA GLY A 136 -20.09 5.91 0.20
C GLY A 136 -20.32 6.17 -1.28
N LYS A 137 -20.23 7.43 -1.74
CA LYS A 137 -20.37 7.76 -3.16
C LYS A 137 -19.19 7.24 -3.96
N GLN A 138 -19.48 6.88 -5.20
CA GLN A 138 -18.51 6.25 -6.09
C GLN A 138 -18.44 6.97 -7.43
N TYR A 139 -17.26 6.92 -8.04
CA TYR A 139 -17.02 7.38 -9.40
C TYR A 139 -16.38 6.24 -10.20
N VAL A 140 -17.00 5.87 -11.30
CA VAL A 140 -16.44 4.95 -12.29
C VAL A 140 -15.84 5.75 -13.43
N GLY A 141 -14.60 5.44 -13.78
CA GLY A 141 -13.92 6.02 -14.93
C GLY A 141 -13.20 4.96 -15.76
N SER A 142 -12.81 5.35 -16.97
CA SER A 142 -11.98 4.53 -17.85
C SER A 142 -10.69 5.23 -18.23
N ALA A 143 -9.72 4.41 -18.63
CA ALA A 143 -8.41 4.86 -19.05
C ALA A 143 -8.01 4.15 -20.34
N TYR A 144 -7.97 4.89 -21.46
CA TYR A 144 -7.66 4.38 -22.80
C TYR A 144 -6.79 5.32 -23.67
N GLY A 145 -6.33 6.46 -23.11
CA GLY A 145 -5.49 7.46 -23.82
C GLY A 145 -3.99 7.18 -23.78
N GLU A 146 -3.14 8.15 -24.15
CA GLU A 146 -1.70 7.98 -24.42
C GLU A 146 -0.81 7.40 -23.31
N GLN A 147 -1.30 7.26 -22.07
CA GLN A 147 -0.60 6.59 -20.97
C GLN A 147 -1.55 5.72 -20.13
N MET A 148 -2.72 5.41 -20.68
CA MET A 148 -3.72 4.51 -20.10
C MET A 148 -3.99 4.79 -18.61
N LEU A 149 -4.00 3.76 -17.75
CA LEU A 149 -4.26 3.91 -16.31
C LEU A 149 -3.27 4.87 -15.64
N HIS A 150 -1.97 4.75 -15.95
CA HIS A 150 -0.95 5.64 -15.38
C HIS A 150 -1.28 7.10 -15.66
N GLY A 151 -1.47 7.47 -16.93
CA GLY A 151 -1.75 8.86 -17.31
C GLY A 151 -3.04 9.40 -16.69
N ARG A 152 -4.07 8.55 -16.57
CA ARG A 152 -5.33 8.94 -15.95
C ARG A 152 -5.16 9.16 -14.45
N TRP A 153 -4.44 8.28 -13.75
CA TRP A 153 -4.19 8.36 -12.32
C TRP A 153 -3.21 9.48 -11.95
N SER A 154 -2.17 9.73 -12.75
CA SER A 154 -1.28 10.88 -12.60
C SER A 154 -2.05 12.21 -12.66
N ARG A 155 -3.11 12.31 -13.47
CA ARG A 155 -3.95 13.52 -13.47
C ARG A 155 -4.63 13.75 -12.12
N TYR A 156 -5.20 12.71 -11.49
CA TYR A 156 -5.80 12.83 -10.15
C TYR A 156 -4.77 13.16 -9.08
N VAL A 157 -3.53 12.70 -9.20
CA VAL A 157 -2.44 13.10 -8.30
C VAL A 157 -2.08 14.58 -8.49
N ASN A 158 -2.08 15.07 -9.73
CA ASN A 158 -1.65 16.43 -10.05
C ASN A 158 -2.73 17.51 -9.79
N ASN A 159 -4.00 17.18 -9.97
CA ASN A 159 -5.09 18.16 -9.86
C ASN A 159 -6.32 17.66 -9.09
N TYR A 160 -6.23 16.53 -8.39
CA TYR A 160 -7.27 15.94 -7.53
C TYR A 160 -8.53 15.42 -8.23
N HIS A 161 -9.08 16.15 -9.20
CA HIS A 161 -10.37 15.84 -9.83
C HIS A 161 -10.25 15.20 -11.22
N GLY A 162 -9.06 15.20 -11.84
CA GLY A 162 -8.77 14.53 -13.12
C GLY A 162 -9.54 15.10 -14.33
N GLY A 163 -10.08 16.31 -14.21
CA GLY A 163 -10.96 16.93 -15.20
C GLY A 163 -12.46 16.59 -15.08
N ASN A 164 -12.88 15.89 -14.01
CA ASN A 164 -14.28 15.47 -13.85
C ASN A 164 -15.10 16.52 -13.12
N VAL A 165 -16.20 16.95 -13.73
CA VAL A 165 -17.03 18.08 -13.28
C VAL A 165 -17.49 17.94 -11.83
N GLU A 166 -18.00 16.78 -11.43
CA GLU A 166 -18.47 16.60 -10.04
C GLU A 166 -17.34 16.65 -9.03
N LEU A 167 -16.19 16.07 -9.38
CA LEU A 167 -15.04 16.03 -8.48
C LEU A 167 -14.42 17.42 -8.32
N MET A 168 -14.58 18.33 -9.30
CA MET A 168 -14.14 19.72 -9.18
C MET A 168 -14.95 20.52 -8.15
N THR A 169 -16.14 20.05 -7.76
CA THR A 169 -16.96 20.74 -6.75
C THR A 169 -16.56 20.37 -5.32
N LEU A 170 -15.69 19.37 -5.17
CA LEU A 170 -15.20 18.90 -3.87
C LEU A 170 -13.93 19.65 -3.47
N ASP A 171 -13.71 19.73 -2.16
CA ASP A 171 -12.48 20.27 -1.60
C ASP A 171 -11.29 19.30 -1.81
N ASP A 172 -10.13 19.84 -2.15
CA ASP A 172 -8.92 19.04 -2.41
C ASP A 172 -8.50 18.21 -1.18
N ASN A 173 -8.64 18.77 0.03
CA ASN A 173 -8.31 18.05 1.26
C ASN A 173 -9.32 16.93 1.54
N HIS A 174 -10.58 17.10 1.15
CA HIS A 174 -11.56 16.01 1.16
C HIS A 174 -11.11 14.86 0.26
N ILE A 175 -10.76 15.13 -1.00
CA ILE A 175 -10.27 14.11 -1.95
C ILE A 175 -9.04 13.39 -1.38
N ARG A 176 -8.05 14.15 -0.89
CA ARG A 176 -6.82 13.59 -0.35
C ARG A 176 -7.09 12.63 0.81
N THR A 177 -8.07 12.91 1.65
CA THR A 177 -8.28 12.14 2.90
C THR A 177 -9.32 11.04 2.78
N GLN A 178 -10.32 11.19 1.91
CA GLN A 178 -11.48 10.29 1.86
C GLN A 178 -11.50 9.36 0.64
N PHE A 179 -10.68 9.62 -0.40
CA PHE A 179 -10.79 8.87 -1.64
C PHE A 179 -9.88 7.64 -1.65
N ARG A 180 -10.46 6.53 -2.13
CA ARG A 180 -9.74 5.30 -2.47
C ARG A 180 -9.84 5.00 -3.95
N TYR A 181 -8.78 4.44 -4.51
CA TYR A 181 -8.60 4.15 -5.92
C TYR A 181 -8.41 2.65 -6.10
N SER A 182 -9.26 2.03 -6.91
CA SER A 182 -9.24 0.60 -7.20
C SER A 182 -9.44 0.33 -8.68
N ILE A 183 -9.04 -0.84 -9.15
CA ILE A 183 -9.22 -1.27 -10.54
C ILE A 183 -10.36 -2.28 -10.60
N LEU A 184 -11.28 -2.10 -11.55
CA LEU A 184 -12.40 -3.03 -11.79
C LEU A 184 -12.05 -4.02 -12.90
N GLU A 185 -11.47 -3.52 -14.00
CA GLU A 185 -11.11 -4.33 -15.15
C GLU A 185 -9.85 -3.79 -15.82
N THR A 186 -9.02 -4.71 -16.31
CA THR A 186 -7.82 -4.39 -17.10
C THR A 186 -7.91 -4.95 -18.51
N TYR A 187 -7.27 -4.25 -19.43
CA TYR A 187 -7.28 -4.54 -20.86
C TYR A 187 -5.92 -4.24 -21.47
N ARG A 188 -5.52 -5.06 -22.45
CA ARG A 188 -4.32 -4.80 -23.25
C ARG A 188 -4.46 -3.48 -24.00
N SER A 189 -3.33 -2.82 -24.26
CA SER A 189 -3.26 -1.57 -25.04
C SER A 189 -3.87 -1.69 -26.44
N THR A 190 -3.87 -2.89 -27.04
CA THR A 190 -4.44 -3.18 -28.37
C THR A 190 -5.96 -3.31 -28.39
N THR A 191 -6.61 -3.35 -27.22
CA THR A 191 -8.08 -3.45 -27.13
C THR A 191 -8.72 -2.16 -27.64
N ALA A 192 -9.79 -2.28 -28.42
CA ALA A 192 -10.52 -1.14 -28.96
C ALA A 192 -11.16 -0.28 -27.86
N ASP A 193 -11.06 1.05 -27.98
CA ASP A 193 -11.50 2.01 -26.95
C ASP A 193 -13.01 1.96 -26.70
N ASP A 194 -13.78 1.71 -27.76
CA ASP A 194 -15.22 1.50 -27.75
C ASP A 194 -15.65 0.29 -26.91
N LEU A 195 -14.80 -0.74 -26.74
CA LEU A 195 -15.07 -1.77 -25.74
C LEU A 195 -14.91 -1.22 -24.32
N ILE A 196 -13.83 -0.48 -24.05
CA ILE A 196 -13.56 0.08 -22.71
C ILE A 196 -14.67 1.03 -22.28
N LEU A 197 -15.12 1.91 -23.19
CA LEU A 197 -16.22 2.84 -22.95
C LEU A 197 -17.55 2.10 -22.68
N ARG A 198 -17.82 1.00 -23.40
CA ARG A 198 -19.00 0.18 -23.12
C ARG A 198 -18.93 -0.47 -21.73
N ARG A 199 -17.76 -0.93 -21.32
CA ARG A 199 -17.54 -1.54 -19.99
C ARG A 199 -17.65 -0.52 -18.86
N GLU A 200 -17.11 0.67 -19.06
CA GLU A 200 -17.30 1.80 -18.14
C GLU A 200 -18.79 2.09 -17.92
N ASN A 201 -19.57 2.21 -19.00
CA ASN A 201 -21.01 2.43 -18.93
C ASN A 201 -21.74 1.27 -18.24
N TRP A 202 -21.30 0.03 -18.46
CA TRP A 202 -21.85 -1.14 -17.78
C TRP A 202 -21.65 -1.03 -16.26
N TRP A 203 -20.44 -0.69 -15.80
CA TRP A 203 -20.14 -0.52 -14.38
C TRP A 203 -20.88 0.65 -13.74
N LYS A 204 -20.96 1.80 -14.42
CA LYS A 204 -21.77 2.95 -13.95
C LYS A 204 -23.23 2.56 -13.68
N ARG A 205 -23.80 1.72 -14.55
CA ARG A 205 -25.17 1.22 -14.41
C ARG A 205 -25.29 0.22 -13.26
N VAL A 206 -24.37 -0.74 -13.18
CA VAL A 206 -24.41 -1.81 -12.15
C VAL A 206 -24.21 -1.24 -10.75
N LEU A 207 -23.28 -0.30 -10.59
CA LEU A 207 -22.97 0.37 -9.32
C LEU A 207 -23.84 1.63 -9.09
N GLN A 208 -24.73 1.96 -10.02
CA GLN A 208 -25.64 3.10 -9.94
C GLN A 208 -24.95 4.45 -9.65
N THR A 209 -23.72 4.62 -10.13
CA THR A 209 -22.88 5.79 -9.79
C THR A 209 -23.35 7.10 -10.44
N ARG A 210 -24.34 7.03 -11.34
CA ARG A 210 -25.03 8.20 -11.89
C ARG A 210 -26.11 8.76 -10.96
N GLU A 211 -26.77 7.88 -10.23
CA GLU A 211 -27.88 8.24 -9.34
C GLU A 211 -27.37 8.52 -7.93
N PHE A 212 -26.45 7.68 -7.44
CA PHE A 212 -25.96 7.72 -6.07
C PHE A 212 -24.47 8.06 -5.96
N GLY A 213 -23.78 8.32 -7.08
CA GLY A 213 -22.35 8.58 -7.12
C GLY A 213 -21.98 9.94 -7.70
N TYR A 214 -20.76 10.03 -8.23
CA TYR A 214 -20.18 11.24 -8.80
C TYR A 214 -20.15 11.25 -10.34
N ASN A 215 -20.75 10.26 -11.02
CA ASN A 215 -20.80 10.27 -12.47
C ASN A 215 -21.99 11.11 -12.96
N LYS A 216 -21.74 12.11 -13.82
CA LYS A 216 -22.80 12.89 -14.51
C LYS A 216 -22.88 12.67 -16.02
N ASN A 217 -21.99 11.85 -16.57
CA ASN A 217 -21.92 11.48 -17.97
C ASN A 217 -22.44 10.06 -18.20
#